data_AF-X1FKT2-F1
#
_entry.id   AF-X1FKT2-F1
#
_cell.length_a   1.000
_cell.length_b   1.000
_cell.length_c   1.000
_cell.angle_alpha   90.00
_cell.angle_beta   90.00
_cell.angle_gamma   90.00
#
_symmetry.space_group_name_H-M   'P 1'
#
loop_
_entity.id
_entity.type
_entity.pdbx_description
1 polymer ?
#
loop_
_entity_poly.entity_id
_entity_poly.type
_entity_poly.pdbx_seq_one_letter_code
_entity_poly.pdbx_strand_id
1 'polypeptide(L)'
;DVAIALDRVTDLAENLGGYVVSSKRWKEEERLAGIITIRVPAEDFGGAMEALRKLAVDVTHEDTSSKDVTEEYVDLSAKLKNLEATEEQYLRLMEKAEEVEDMLAVQREISKTRGEIEQTKGRMQYLEQTSATSLIRVQLNQAEIDVSFTASKKRVEEGEKVEFEGRVHGGFPPYSYEWDFGDGETSTSAYPVHSYKSVGSYTVSLRVTDDRDNTDTKTRDDYIAVRPGWSAGNIARSAWNGLVTFGHVLANIFIWVGILSPIWIVVGGGVFYWWRRRKKRSQHEATP
;
A
#
# COMPACT_ATOMS: atom_id res chain seq x y z
N ASP A 1 -12.57 4.51 8.17
CA ASP A 1 -13.86 4.10 7.61
C ASP A 1 -14.55 5.37 7.12
N VAL A 2 -15.04 5.38 5.89
CA VAL A 2 -15.63 6.59 5.29
C VAL A 2 -16.92 6.99 5.99
N ALA A 3 -17.78 6.04 6.38
CA ALA A 3 -19.04 6.35 7.03
C ALA A 3 -18.81 7.00 8.41
N ILE A 4 -17.97 6.35 9.23
CA ILE A 4 -17.59 6.90 10.54
C ILE A 4 -16.88 8.26 10.40
N ALA A 5 -16.05 8.43 9.37
CA ALA A 5 -15.37 9.70 9.14
C ALA A 5 -16.36 10.82 8.78
N LEU A 6 -17.37 10.54 7.93
CA LEU A 6 -18.42 11.52 7.60
C LEU A 6 -19.19 11.97 8.86
N ASP A 7 -19.53 11.04 9.74
CA ASP A 7 -20.22 11.35 11.01
C ASP A 7 -19.33 12.20 11.91
N ARG A 8 -18.04 11.83 12.08
CA ARG A 8 -17.10 12.61 12.89
C ARG A 8 -16.84 14.02 12.36
N VAL A 9 -16.83 14.20 11.03
CA VAL A 9 -16.70 15.52 10.41
C VAL A 9 -17.97 16.35 10.61
N THR A 10 -19.14 15.71 10.62
CA THR A 10 -20.42 16.34 10.96
C THR A 10 -20.41 16.82 12.40
N ASP A 11 -20.07 15.94 13.36
CA ASP A 11 -19.95 16.28 14.78
C ASP A 11 -18.93 17.40 15.01
N LEU A 12 -17.79 17.36 14.30
CA LEU A 12 -16.78 18.41 14.38
C LEU A 12 -17.35 19.77 13.97
N ALA A 13 -18.07 19.83 12.85
CA ALA A 13 -18.65 21.07 12.38
C ALA A 13 -19.67 21.62 13.40
N GLU A 14 -20.57 20.78 13.90
CA GLU A 14 -21.60 21.20 14.87
C GLU A 14 -21.00 21.65 16.19
N ASN A 15 -19.98 20.96 16.70
CA ASN A 15 -19.30 21.32 17.96
C ASN A 15 -18.55 22.64 17.87
N LEU A 16 -18.10 23.03 16.69
CA LEU A 16 -17.48 24.33 16.43
C LEU A 16 -18.52 25.42 16.11
N GLY A 17 -19.82 25.17 16.29
CA GLY A 17 -20.87 26.14 15.92
C GLY A 17 -21.03 26.32 14.41
N GLY A 18 -20.46 25.42 13.63
CA GLY A 18 -20.61 25.31 12.19
C GLY A 18 -21.80 24.43 11.78
N TYR A 19 -21.85 24.07 10.50
CA TYR A 19 -22.90 23.22 9.94
C TYR A 19 -22.45 22.49 8.67
N VAL A 20 -23.14 21.40 8.34
CA VAL A 20 -22.92 20.64 7.11
C VAL A 20 -23.66 21.31 5.95
N VAL A 21 -22.94 21.64 4.87
CA VAL A 21 -23.50 22.16 3.62
C VAL A 21 -23.97 21.03 2.73
N SER A 22 -23.18 19.97 2.62
CA SER A 22 -23.54 18.76 1.88
C SER A 22 -22.71 17.57 2.33
N SER A 23 -23.29 16.38 2.25
CA SER A 23 -22.60 15.11 2.47
C SER A 23 -23.08 14.11 1.43
N LYS A 24 -22.14 13.42 0.77
CA LYS A 24 -22.42 12.37 -0.21
C LYS A 24 -21.46 11.21 -0.01
N ARG A 25 -21.95 10.01 -0.29
CA ARG A 25 -21.20 8.76 -0.27
C ARG A 25 -21.49 7.98 -1.54
N TRP A 26 -20.48 7.35 -2.10
CA TRP A 26 -20.60 6.47 -3.26
C TRP A 26 -19.60 5.32 -3.15
N LYS A 27 -19.70 4.36 -4.07
CA LYS A 27 -18.74 3.25 -4.22
C LYS A 27 -17.94 3.49 -5.49
N GLU A 28 -16.62 3.44 -5.39
CA GLU A 28 -15.68 3.61 -6.51
C GLU A 28 -14.84 2.34 -6.65
N GLU A 29 -14.92 1.71 -7.83
CA GLU A 29 -14.39 0.38 -8.15
C GLU A 29 -14.95 -0.72 -7.24
N GLU A 30 -14.54 -0.80 -5.97
CA GLU A 30 -15.20 -1.56 -4.92
C GLU A 30 -15.14 -0.93 -3.51
N ARG A 31 -14.61 0.29 -3.39
CA ARG A 31 -14.36 0.96 -2.11
C ARG A 31 -15.36 2.08 -1.86
N LEU A 32 -15.71 2.32 -0.61
CA LEU A 32 -16.48 3.51 -0.26
C LEU A 32 -15.62 4.75 -0.44
N ALA A 33 -16.22 5.77 -1.04
CA ALA A 33 -15.71 7.11 -1.13
C ALA A 33 -16.79 8.08 -0.66
N GLY A 34 -16.36 9.22 -0.16
CA GLY A 34 -17.24 10.21 0.44
C GLY A 34 -16.73 11.61 0.21
N ILE A 35 -17.67 12.54 0.21
CA ILE A 35 -17.35 13.96 0.25
C ILE A 35 -18.30 14.65 1.20
N ILE A 36 -17.73 15.46 2.08
CA ILE A 36 -18.49 16.31 2.99
C ILE A 36 -17.97 17.73 2.87
N THR A 37 -18.91 18.67 2.76
CA THR A 37 -18.62 20.10 2.76
C THR A 37 -19.26 20.68 4.00
N ILE A 38 -18.46 21.31 4.85
CA ILE A 38 -18.88 21.94 6.10
C ILE A 38 -18.55 23.43 6.07
N ARG A 39 -19.27 24.21 6.86
CA ARG A 39 -18.87 25.55 7.25
C ARG A 39 -18.56 25.55 8.74
N VAL A 40 -17.48 26.21 9.13
CA VAL A 40 -17.08 26.44 10.53
C VAL A 40 -16.79 27.92 10.72
N PRO A 41 -16.92 28.50 11.93
CA PRO A 41 -16.49 29.87 12.18
C PRO A 41 -15.06 30.10 11.72
N ALA A 42 -14.78 31.27 11.15
CA ALA A 42 -13.48 31.56 10.55
C ALA A 42 -12.34 31.55 11.58
N GLU A 43 -12.63 32.00 12.80
CA GLU A 43 -11.75 31.91 13.96
C GLU A 43 -11.39 30.48 14.36
N ASP A 44 -12.29 29.52 14.10
CA ASP A 44 -12.13 28.10 14.44
C ASP A 44 -11.55 27.28 13.28
N PHE A 45 -11.29 27.89 12.12
CA PHE A 45 -10.77 27.18 10.94
C PHE A 45 -9.48 26.41 11.23
N GLY A 46 -8.53 27.03 11.95
CA GLY A 46 -7.28 26.37 12.32
C GLY A 46 -7.49 25.13 13.19
N GLY A 47 -8.39 25.23 14.18
CA GLY A 47 -8.76 24.10 15.05
C GLY A 47 -9.49 23.00 14.30
N ALA A 48 -10.40 23.37 13.39
CA ALA A 48 -11.08 22.43 12.51
C ALA A 48 -10.08 21.65 11.65
N MET A 49 -9.11 22.32 11.01
CA MET A 49 -8.08 21.67 10.21
C MET A 49 -7.20 20.74 11.03
N GLU A 50 -6.81 21.13 12.25
CA GLU A 50 -6.05 20.25 13.14
C GLU A 50 -6.84 18.99 13.53
N ALA A 51 -8.13 19.13 13.85
CA ALA A 51 -9.00 18.01 14.17
C ALA A 51 -9.18 17.06 12.98
N LEU A 52 -9.40 17.61 11.77
CA LEU A 52 -9.52 16.83 10.54
C LEU A 52 -8.25 16.03 10.25
N ARG A 53 -7.06 16.61 10.46
CA ARG A 53 -5.78 15.90 10.30
C ARG A 53 -5.65 14.72 11.25
N LYS A 54 -6.16 14.84 12.49
CA LYS A 54 -6.14 13.74 13.47
C LYS A 54 -7.13 12.61 13.14
N LEU A 55 -8.16 12.89 12.34
CA LEU A 55 -9.10 11.89 11.85
C LEU A 55 -8.57 11.09 10.66
N ALA A 56 -7.65 11.67 9.89
CA ALA A 56 -7.09 11.05 8.70
C ALA A 56 -6.01 10.01 9.06
N VAL A 57 -6.08 8.85 8.41
CA VAL A 57 -4.97 7.88 8.39
C VAL A 57 -3.88 8.35 7.42
N ASP A 58 -4.29 8.97 6.31
CA ASP A 58 -3.42 9.56 5.30
C ASP A 58 -4.11 10.78 4.65
N VAL A 59 -3.33 11.80 4.29
CA VAL A 59 -3.82 13.02 3.62
C VAL A 59 -3.24 13.05 2.22
N THR A 60 -4.06 12.69 1.24
CA THR A 60 -3.63 12.61 -0.16
C THR A 60 -3.57 13.97 -0.85
N HIS A 61 -4.41 14.92 -0.43
CA HIS A 61 -4.49 16.25 -1.01
C HIS A 61 -5.07 17.26 -0.02
N GLU A 62 -4.51 18.47 0.01
CA GLU A 62 -4.99 19.60 0.81
C GLU A 62 -4.90 20.89 -0.03
N ASP A 63 -6.04 21.51 -0.30
CA ASP A 63 -6.09 22.84 -0.92
C ASP A 63 -6.69 23.84 0.07
N THR A 64 -5.97 24.94 0.31
CA THR A 64 -6.50 26.10 1.03
C THR A 64 -6.56 27.27 0.07
N SER A 65 -7.76 27.60 -0.40
CA SER A 65 -8.01 28.79 -1.23
C SER A 65 -8.74 29.82 -0.38
N SER A 66 -8.03 30.87 0.00
CA SER A 66 -8.64 32.03 0.67
C SER A 66 -9.00 33.03 -0.42
N LYS A 67 -10.26 33.09 -0.82
CA LYS A 67 -10.80 34.32 -1.42
C LYS A 67 -10.94 35.29 -0.26
N ASP A 68 -10.14 36.36 -0.26
CA ASP A 68 -10.19 37.32 0.83
C ASP A 68 -11.48 38.14 0.76
N VAL A 69 -12.49 37.67 1.49
CA VAL A 69 -13.78 38.35 1.63
C VAL A 69 -13.61 39.70 2.36
N THR A 70 -12.47 39.90 3.05
CA THR A 70 -12.10 41.13 3.75
C THR A 70 -11.85 42.29 2.79
N GLU A 71 -11.21 42.05 1.64
CA GLU A 71 -10.93 43.10 0.65
C GLU A 71 -12.22 43.68 0.07
N GLU A 72 -13.16 42.82 -0.34
CA GLU A 72 -14.48 43.25 -0.85
C GLU A 72 -15.27 44.00 0.24
N TYR A 73 -15.16 43.58 1.51
CA TYR A 73 -15.83 44.26 2.62
C TYR A 73 -15.24 45.65 2.90
N VAL A 74 -13.92 45.80 2.84
CA VAL A 74 -13.23 47.10 3.00
C VAL A 74 -13.64 48.07 1.88
N ASP A 75 -13.68 47.61 0.63
CA ASP A 75 -14.11 48.42 -0.51
C ASP A 75 -15.57 48.86 -0.36
N LEU A 76 -16.46 47.96 0.04
CA LEU A 76 -17.87 48.28 0.28
C LEU A 76 -18.07 49.21 1.47
N SER A 77 -17.27 49.08 2.54
CA SER A 77 -17.28 49.98 3.68
C SER A 77 -16.89 51.42 3.28
N ALA A 78 -15.84 51.55 2.46
CA ALA A 78 -15.42 52.84 1.91
C ALA A 78 -16.50 53.44 1.01
N LYS A 79 -17.12 52.62 0.14
CA LYS A 79 -18.25 53.05 -0.71
C LYS A 79 -19.44 53.52 0.13
N LEU A 80 -19.82 52.76 1.16
CA LEU A 80 -20.93 53.10 2.04
C LEU A 80 -20.71 54.45 2.72
N LYS A 81 -19.52 54.67 3.28
CA LYS A 81 -19.15 55.94 3.90
C LYS A 81 -19.28 57.13 2.93
N ASN A 82 -18.86 56.96 1.68
CA ASN A 82 -19.00 58.00 0.65
C ASN A 82 -20.47 58.27 0.28
N LEU A 83 -21.28 57.21 0.18
CA LEU A 83 -22.72 57.35 -0.08
C LEU A 83 -23.44 58.07 1.06
N GLU A 84 -23.15 57.72 2.31
CA GLU A 84 -23.74 58.36 3.49
C GLU A 84 -23.35 59.86 3.58
N ALA A 85 -22.09 60.20 3.28
CA ALA A 85 -21.65 61.60 3.19
C ALA A 85 -22.35 62.36 2.04
N THR A 86 -22.59 61.69 0.91
CA THR A 86 -23.30 62.25 -0.24
C THR A 86 -24.77 62.49 0.10
N GLU A 87 -25.42 61.56 0.79
CA GLU A 87 -26.78 61.72 1.31
C GLU A 87 -26.87 62.94 2.24
N GLU A 88 -25.93 63.08 3.18
CA GLU A 88 -25.88 64.22 4.09
C GLU A 88 -25.77 65.56 3.33
N GLN A 89 -24.95 65.60 2.28
CA GLN A 89 -24.83 66.79 1.43
C GLN A 89 -26.14 67.11 0.70
N TYR A 90 -26.83 66.11 0.16
CA TYR A 90 -28.14 66.33 -0.47
C TYR A 90 -29.21 66.78 0.53
N LEU A 91 -29.20 66.26 1.75
CA LEU A 91 -30.10 66.72 2.81
C LEU A 91 -29.86 68.21 3.16
N ARG A 92 -28.60 68.65 3.22
CA ARG A 92 -28.26 70.08 3.42
C ARG A 92 -28.66 70.96 2.24
N LEU A 93 -28.61 70.44 1.01
CA LEU A 93 -29.10 71.16 -0.17
C LEU A 93 -30.62 71.27 -0.18
N MET A 94 -31.32 70.20 0.24
CA MET A 94 -32.77 70.19 0.40
C MET A 94 -33.23 71.26 1.40
N GLU A 95 -32.52 71.43 2.52
CA GLU A 95 -32.83 72.46 3.52
C GLU A 95 -32.71 73.89 2.99
N LYS A 96 -31.85 74.11 1.99
CA LYS A 96 -31.60 75.42 1.36
C LYS A 96 -32.42 75.67 0.11
N ALA A 97 -33.14 74.67 -0.39
CA ALA A 97 -33.91 74.78 -1.61
C ALA A 97 -35.20 75.56 -1.34
N GLU A 98 -35.38 76.69 -2.02
CA GLU A 98 -36.59 77.52 -1.93
C GLU A 98 -37.60 77.20 -3.05
N GLU A 99 -37.10 76.69 -4.19
CA GLU A 99 -37.91 76.35 -5.36
C GLU A 99 -38.35 74.88 -5.36
N VAL A 100 -39.60 74.63 -5.78
CA VAL A 100 -40.20 73.28 -5.80
C VAL A 100 -39.46 72.35 -6.78
N GLU A 101 -39.00 72.89 -7.91
CA GLU A 101 -38.25 72.12 -8.90
C GLU A 101 -36.92 71.59 -8.34
N ASP A 102 -36.19 72.44 -7.59
CA ASP A 102 -34.95 72.08 -6.94
C ASP A 102 -35.17 71.03 -5.86
N MET A 103 -36.22 71.18 -5.04
CA MET A 103 -36.59 70.16 -4.04
C MET A 103 -36.87 68.81 -4.70
N LEU A 104 -37.62 68.76 -5.80
CA LEU A 104 -37.92 67.52 -6.52
C LEU A 104 -36.68 66.92 -7.20
N ALA A 105 -35.73 67.74 -7.64
CA ALA A 105 -34.45 67.26 -8.16
C ALA A 105 -33.62 66.61 -7.05
N VAL A 106 -33.45 67.30 -5.91
CA VAL A 106 -32.68 66.78 -4.76
C VAL A 106 -33.35 65.54 -4.16
N GLN A 107 -34.69 65.49 -4.09
CA GLN A 107 -35.42 64.33 -3.57
C GLN A 107 -35.15 63.06 -4.41
N ARG A 108 -35.08 63.21 -5.74
CA ARG A 108 -34.76 62.09 -6.64
C ARG A 108 -33.35 61.56 -6.37
N GLU A 109 -32.37 62.45 -6.20
CA GLU A 109 -30.99 62.05 -5.90
C GLU A 109 -30.85 61.41 -4.50
N ILE A 110 -31.55 61.94 -3.49
CA ILE A 110 -31.62 61.30 -2.15
C ILE A 110 -32.19 59.88 -2.26
N SER A 111 -33.32 59.72 -2.97
CA SER A 111 -33.98 58.41 -3.10
C SER A 111 -33.07 57.39 -3.80
N LYS A 112 -32.36 57.83 -4.86
CA LYS A 112 -31.37 57.00 -5.55
C LYS A 112 -30.21 56.62 -4.63
N THR A 113 -29.63 57.60 -3.94
CA THR A 113 -28.50 57.40 -3.01
C THR A 113 -28.88 56.42 -1.89
N ARG A 114 -30.08 56.56 -1.30
CA ARG A 114 -30.61 55.60 -0.31
C ARG A 114 -30.74 54.19 -0.86
N GLY A 115 -31.23 54.03 -2.09
CA GLY A 115 -31.28 52.73 -2.75
C GLY A 115 -29.89 52.08 -2.85
N GLU A 116 -28.87 52.87 -3.20
CA GLU A 116 -27.48 52.40 -3.28
C GLU A 116 -26.89 52.07 -1.91
N ILE A 117 -27.22 52.85 -0.87
CA ILE A 117 -26.83 52.58 0.53
C ILE A 117 -27.41 51.24 0.99
N GLU A 118 -28.71 51.02 0.81
CA GLU A 118 -29.38 49.78 1.22
C GLU A 118 -28.82 48.56 0.48
N GLN A 119 -28.59 48.68 -0.84
CA GLN A 119 -27.95 47.62 -1.61
C GLN A 119 -26.54 47.31 -1.10
N THR A 120 -25.76 48.35 -0.79
CA THR A 120 -24.39 48.20 -0.26
C THR A 120 -24.41 47.54 1.11
N LYS A 121 -25.28 47.98 2.03
CA LYS A 121 -25.47 47.36 3.36
C LYS A 121 -25.89 45.90 3.27
N GLY A 122 -26.85 45.56 2.40
CA GLY A 122 -27.27 44.18 2.18
C GLY A 122 -26.15 43.29 1.65
N ARG A 123 -25.31 43.81 0.74
CA ARG A 123 -24.12 43.08 0.27
C ARG A 123 -23.10 42.90 1.39
N MET A 124 -22.82 43.94 2.17
CA MET A 124 -21.90 43.86 3.32
C MET A 124 -22.37 42.83 4.35
N GLN A 125 -23.65 42.81 4.69
CA GLN A 125 -24.23 41.82 5.61
C GLN A 125 -24.10 40.38 5.08
N TYR A 126 -24.33 40.18 3.77
CA TYR A 126 -24.10 38.87 3.14
C TYR A 126 -22.62 38.46 3.21
N LEU A 127 -21.69 39.39 2.95
CA LEU A 127 -20.26 39.13 3.05
C LEU A 127 -19.84 38.83 4.48
N GLU A 128 -20.33 39.57 5.46
CA GLU A 128 -20.09 39.33 6.89
C GLU A 128 -20.59 37.93 7.31
N GLN A 129 -21.79 37.54 6.89
CA GLN A 129 -22.32 36.19 7.15
C GLN A 129 -21.51 35.09 6.46
N THR A 130 -20.94 35.35 5.28
CA THR A 130 -20.14 34.38 4.52
C THR A 130 -18.65 34.39 4.87
N SER A 131 -18.12 35.48 5.42
CA SER A 131 -16.74 35.64 5.91
C SER A 131 -16.60 35.20 7.37
N ALA A 132 -17.67 35.29 8.17
CA ALA A 132 -17.72 34.74 9.52
C ALA A 132 -17.58 33.21 9.55
N THR A 133 -17.70 32.54 8.40
CA THR A 133 -17.52 31.09 8.32
C THR A 133 -16.59 30.69 7.17
N SER A 134 -15.63 29.81 7.46
CA SER A 134 -14.80 29.15 6.47
C SER A 134 -15.49 27.92 5.90
N LEU A 135 -15.41 27.73 4.59
CA LEU A 135 -15.89 26.53 3.90
C LEU A 135 -14.78 25.50 3.85
N ILE A 136 -15.02 24.30 4.36
CA ILE A 136 -14.08 23.17 4.30
C ILE A 136 -14.72 22.06 3.49
N ARG A 137 -14.01 21.57 2.47
CA ARG A 137 -14.42 20.42 1.66
C ARG A 137 -13.47 19.27 1.92
N VAL A 138 -13.99 18.20 2.51
CA VAL A 138 -13.24 16.99 2.85
C VAL A 138 -13.63 15.87 1.90
N GLN A 139 -12.65 15.34 1.17
CA GLN A 139 -12.80 14.13 0.37
C GLN A 139 -12.21 12.95 1.14
N LEU A 140 -12.97 11.86 1.22
CA LEU A 140 -12.67 10.68 2.02
C LEU A 140 -12.61 9.47 1.10
N ASN A 141 -11.52 8.71 1.19
CA ASN A 141 -11.39 7.42 0.54
C ASN A 141 -11.26 6.33 1.60
N GLN A 142 -11.85 5.17 1.36
CA GLN A 142 -11.69 4.04 2.26
C GLN A 142 -10.26 3.53 2.23
N ALA A 143 -9.71 3.30 3.43
CA ALA A 143 -8.38 2.76 3.62
C ALA A 143 -8.24 1.41 2.89
N GLU A 144 -7.10 1.23 2.22
CA GLU A 144 -6.75 0.00 1.53
C GLU A 144 -6.31 -1.06 2.54
N ILE A 145 -6.43 -2.31 2.11
CA ILE A 145 -5.86 -3.47 2.77
C ILE A 145 -4.74 -4.01 1.87
N ASP A 146 -3.55 -4.21 2.43
CA ASP A 146 -2.40 -4.83 1.78
C ASP A 146 -2.12 -6.16 2.48
N VAL A 147 -2.14 -7.23 1.69
CA VAL A 147 -1.95 -8.60 2.15
C VAL A 147 -0.62 -9.12 1.63
N SER A 148 0.16 -9.66 2.55
CA SER A 148 1.33 -10.45 2.23
C SER A 148 1.32 -11.72 3.07
N PHE A 149 2.13 -12.70 2.69
CA PHE A 149 2.29 -13.88 3.50
C PHE A 149 3.71 -14.42 3.44
N THR A 150 4.04 -15.41 4.27
CA THR A 150 5.26 -16.21 4.18
C THR A 150 4.98 -17.68 4.49
N ALA A 151 5.92 -18.54 4.12
CA ALA A 151 5.96 -19.93 4.54
C ALA A 151 7.27 -20.22 5.28
N SER A 152 7.23 -21.11 6.26
CA SER A 152 8.41 -21.52 7.03
C SER A 152 9.48 -22.17 6.15
N LYS A 153 9.06 -22.87 5.08
CA LYS A 153 9.93 -23.50 4.08
C LYS A 153 9.34 -23.34 2.69
N LYS A 154 10.20 -23.21 1.69
CA LYS A 154 9.83 -23.17 0.25
C LYS A 154 10.23 -24.42 -0.52
N ARG A 155 11.07 -25.27 0.09
CA ARG A 155 11.49 -26.56 -0.45
C ARG A 155 11.30 -27.59 0.65
N VAL A 156 10.44 -28.56 0.40
CA VAL A 156 10.05 -29.57 1.39
C VAL A 156 10.01 -30.96 0.80
N GLU A 157 10.08 -31.97 1.66
CA GLU A 157 9.80 -33.35 1.27
C GLU A 157 8.30 -33.64 1.29
N GLU A 158 7.87 -34.62 0.50
CA GLU A 158 6.50 -35.13 0.51
C GLU A 158 6.03 -35.46 1.95
N GLY A 159 4.87 -34.93 2.33
CA GLY A 159 4.28 -35.09 3.66
C GLY A 159 4.91 -34.23 4.77
N GLU A 160 5.95 -33.45 4.47
CA GLU A 160 6.51 -32.51 5.43
C GLU A 160 5.55 -31.33 5.70
N LYS A 161 5.47 -30.89 6.96
CA LYS A 161 4.61 -29.77 7.37
C LYS A 161 5.27 -28.43 7.02
N VAL A 162 4.49 -27.56 6.39
CA VAL A 162 4.80 -26.16 6.10
C VAL A 162 3.85 -25.29 6.90
N GLU A 163 4.40 -24.34 7.64
CA GLU A 163 3.63 -23.36 8.39
C GLU A 163 3.53 -22.10 7.54
N PHE A 164 2.34 -21.52 7.44
CA PHE A 164 2.11 -20.28 6.73
C PHE A 164 1.67 -19.18 7.69
N GLU A 165 2.09 -17.96 7.40
CA GLU A 165 1.73 -16.77 8.16
C GLU A 165 1.27 -15.68 7.19
N GLY A 166 0.02 -15.22 7.36
CA GLY A 166 -0.51 -14.05 6.69
C GLY A 166 -0.15 -12.77 7.45
N ARG A 167 0.16 -11.70 6.74
CA ARG A 167 0.35 -10.35 7.27
C ARG A 167 -0.59 -9.39 6.56
N VAL A 168 -1.26 -8.58 7.35
CA VAL A 168 -2.25 -7.62 6.89
C VAL A 168 -1.81 -6.23 7.33
N HIS A 169 -1.77 -5.29 6.39
CA HIS A 169 -1.55 -3.87 6.65
C HIS A 169 -2.78 -3.09 6.19
N GLY A 170 -3.23 -2.12 6.98
CA GLY A 170 -4.44 -1.34 6.69
C GLY A 170 -5.75 -2.11 6.93
N GLY A 171 -6.82 -1.71 6.26
CA GLY A 171 -8.18 -2.25 6.45
C GLY A 171 -8.76 -2.03 7.86
N PHE A 172 -9.88 -2.71 8.14
CA PHE A 172 -10.63 -2.63 9.40
C PHE A 172 -10.80 -4.01 10.05
N PRO A 173 -10.13 -4.31 11.18
CA PRO A 173 -10.29 -5.59 11.86
C PRO A 173 -11.70 -5.77 12.46
N PRO A 174 -12.17 -7.01 12.69
CA PRO A 174 -11.46 -8.28 12.49
C PRO A 174 -11.27 -8.67 11.00
N TYR A 175 -10.33 -9.58 10.75
CA TYR A 175 -10.04 -10.11 9.41
C TYR A 175 -10.47 -11.57 9.28
N SER A 176 -10.95 -11.95 8.09
CA SER A 176 -11.14 -13.35 7.68
C SER A 176 -10.11 -13.74 6.62
N TYR A 177 -9.66 -15.00 6.67
CA TYR A 177 -8.59 -15.52 5.81
C TYR A 177 -9.13 -16.65 4.94
N GLU A 178 -8.69 -16.69 3.69
CA GLU A 178 -8.96 -17.76 2.73
C GLU A 178 -7.64 -18.15 2.06
N TRP A 179 -7.09 -19.29 2.43
CA TRP A 179 -5.88 -19.87 1.84
C TRP A 179 -6.24 -20.90 0.78
N ASP A 180 -5.52 -20.86 -0.34
CA ASP A 180 -5.43 -21.94 -1.32
C ASP A 180 -3.96 -22.34 -1.47
N PHE A 181 -3.65 -23.61 -1.18
CA PHE A 181 -2.28 -24.11 -1.22
C PHE A 181 -1.82 -24.57 -2.60
N GLY A 182 -2.70 -24.56 -3.61
CA GLY A 182 -2.43 -24.95 -4.99
C GLY A 182 -2.55 -26.45 -5.27
N ASP A 183 -2.92 -27.25 -4.28
CA ASP A 183 -3.12 -28.71 -4.37
C ASP A 183 -4.58 -29.15 -4.21
N GLY A 184 -5.50 -28.19 -4.14
CA GLY A 184 -6.93 -28.38 -3.93
C GLY A 184 -7.36 -28.37 -2.46
N GLU A 185 -6.43 -28.27 -1.51
CA GLU A 185 -6.75 -28.04 -0.09
C GLU A 185 -6.71 -26.54 0.26
N THR A 186 -7.54 -26.14 1.23
CA THR A 186 -7.73 -24.74 1.64
C THR A 186 -7.73 -24.60 3.16
N SER A 187 -7.60 -23.36 3.67
CA SER A 187 -7.73 -23.08 5.10
C SER A 187 -8.30 -21.70 5.38
N THR A 188 -8.96 -21.53 6.53
CA THR A 188 -9.45 -20.23 7.03
C THR A 188 -8.68 -19.73 8.26
N SER A 189 -7.65 -20.45 8.70
CA SER A 189 -6.80 -20.03 9.82
C SER A 189 -5.88 -18.89 9.40
N ALA A 190 -5.61 -17.94 10.31
CA ALA A 190 -4.57 -16.92 10.12
C ALA A 190 -3.15 -17.54 10.05
N TYR A 191 -2.97 -18.69 10.73
CA TYR A 191 -1.70 -19.43 10.82
C TYR A 191 -1.94 -20.92 10.50
N PRO A 192 -2.15 -21.30 9.24
CA PRO A 192 -2.38 -22.70 8.90
C PRO A 192 -1.08 -23.49 8.82
N VAL A 193 -1.19 -24.79 9.08
CA VAL A 193 -0.11 -25.76 8.85
C VAL A 193 -0.59 -26.74 7.79
N HIS A 194 0.14 -26.87 6.70
CA HIS A 194 -0.23 -27.70 5.54
C HIS A 194 0.87 -28.70 5.19
N SER A 195 0.51 -29.81 4.57
CA SER A 195 1.48 -30.82 4.09
C SER A 195 1.07 -31.35 2.72
N TYR A 196 1.98 -31.29 1.77
CA TYR A 196 1.73 -31.69 0.39
C TYR A 196 1.93 -33.19 0.19
N LYS A 197 0.93 -33.86 -0.41
CA LYS A 197 0.91 -35.32 -0.62
C LYS A 197 1.53 -35.76 -1.95
N SER A 198 2.03 -34.84 -2.76
CA SER A 198 2.59 -35.17 -4.06
C SER A 198 3.77 -34.26 -4.39
N VAL A 199 4.70 -34.80 -5.16
CA VAL A 199 5.86 -34.07 -5.65
C VAL A 199 5.39 -33.09 -6.71
N GLY A 200 5.86 -31.84 -6.64
CA GLY A 200 5.39 -30.80 -7.54
C GLY A 200 5.84 -29.41 -7.11
N SER A 201 5.42 -28.42 -7.88
CA SER A 201 5.53 -27.01 -7.55
C SER A 201 4.12 -26.45 -7.37
N TYR A 202 3.90 -25.72 -6.29
CA TYR A 202 2.58 -25.27 -5.87
C TYR A 202 2.51 -23.75 -5.78
N THR A 203 1.53 -23.18 -6.50
CA THR A 203 1.14 -21.77 -6.40
C THR A 203 0.25 -21.60 -5.18
N VAL A 204 0.64 -20.71 -4.26
CA VAL A 204 -0.12 -20.45 -3.03
C VAL A 204 -0.79 -19.09 -3.13
N SER A 205 -2.06 -19.01 -2.74
CA SER A 205 -2.78 -17.74 -2.62
C SER A 205 -3.39 -17.55 -1.23
N LEU A 206 -3.40 -16.29 -0.79
CA LEU A 206 -4.07 -15.84 0.41
C LEU A 206 -4.98 -14.68 0.04
N ARG A 207 -6.28 -14.83 0.27
CA ARG A 207 -7.25 -13.75 0.26
C ARG A 207 -7.62 -13.38 1.68
N VAL A 208 -7.64 -12.09 1.99
CA VAL A 208 -8.10 -11.58 3.28
C VAL A 208 -9.23 -10.59 3.05
N THR A 209 -10.27 -10.69 3.88
CA THR A 209 -11.40 -9.76 3.92
C THR A 209 -11.46 -9.08 5.28
N ASP A 210 -11.70 -7.78 5.30
CA ASP A 210 -11.88 -6.99 6.53
C ASP A 210 -13.37 -6.83 6.90
N ASP A 211 -13.66 -6.21 8.05
CA ASP A 211 -15.03 -6.03 8.56
C ASP A 211 -15.89 -5.05 7.74
N ARG A 212 -15.34 -4.46 6.66
CA ARG A 212 -15.99 -3.52 5.74
C ARG A 212 -16.09 -4.10 4.32
N ASP A 213 -15.91 -5.41 4.19
CA ASP A 213 -15.89 -6.14 2.92
C ASP A 213 -14.78 -5.67 1.96
N ASN A 214 -13.74 -4.97 2.45
CA ASN A 214 -12.56 -4.75 1.64
C ASN A 214 -11.78 -6.05 1.54
N THR A 215 -11.30 -6.39 0.35
CA THR A 215 -10.50 -7.59 0.14
C THR A 215 -9.20 -7.29 -0.58
N ASP A 216 -8.14 -8.01 -0.23
CA ASP A 216 -6.94 -8.11 -1.03
C ASP A 216 -6.50 -9.58 -1.14
N THR A 217 -5.90 -9.92 -2.27
CA THR A 217 -5.45 -11.28 -2.58
C THR A 217 -4.00 -11.26 -3.01
N LYS A 218 -3.18 -12.02 -2.28
CA LYS A 218 -1.80 -12.25 -2.65
C LYS A 218 -1.62 -13.65 -3.20
N THR A 219 -1.09 -13.74 -4.41
CA THR A 219 -0.68 -15.00 -5.03
C THR A 219 0.82 -15.05 -5.21
N ARG A 220 1.42 -16.22 -4.97
CA ARG A 220 2.81 -16.51 -5.30
C ARG A 220 2.90 -17.79 -6.11
N ASP A 221 3.33 -17.62 -7.35
CA ASP A 221 3.54 -18.73 -8.28
C ASP A 221 4.75 -19.57 -7.87
N ASP A 222 4.64 -20.89 -8.04
CA ASP A 222 5.72 -21.85 -7.76
C ASP A 222 6.38 -21.66 -6.38
N TYR A 223 5.55 -21.31 -5.39
CA TYR A 223 6.04 -20.84 -4.10
C TYR A 223 6.61 -21.97 -3.24
N ILE A 224 6.00 -23.16 -3.30
CA ILE A 224 6.45 -24.36 -2.59
C ILE A 224 6.84 -25.43 -3.60
N ALA A 225 8.09 -25.89 -3.51
CA ALA A 225 8.61 -27.01 -4.29
C ALA A 225 8.74 -28.26 -3.40
N VAL A 226 7.94 -29.28 -3.70
CA VAL A 226 7.93 -30.56 -3.00
C VAL A 226 8.79 -31.56 -3.75
N ARG A 227 9.66 -32.25 -3.02
CA ARG A 227 10.54 -33.30 -3.55
C ARG A 227 10.12 -34.66 -3.00
N PRO A 228 10.49 -35.77 -3.67
CA PRO A 228 10.24 -37.10 -3.15
C PRO A 228 10.82 -37.21 -1.74
N GLY A 229 10.02 -37.70 -0.80
CA GLY A 229 10.51 -37.98 0.55
C GLY A 229 11.57 -39.06 0.57
N TRP A 230 12.31 -39.15 1.67
CA TRP A 230 13.31 -40.20 1.86
C TRP A 230 12.72 -41.62 1.64
N SER A 231 13.27 -42.34 0.66
CA SER A 231 12.91 -43.74 0.38
C SER A 231 14.08 -44.67 0.68
N ALA A 232 13.97 -45.42 1.78
CA ALA A 232 14.93 -46.45 2.18
C ALA A 232 15.25 -47.44 1.04
N GLY A 233 14.23 -47.82 0.27
CA GLY A 233 14.35 -48.79 -0.83
C GLY A 233 15.18 -48.25 -1.99
N ASN A 234 15.01 -46.97 -2.36
CA ASN A 234 15.76 -46.34 -3.45
C ASN A 234 17.23 -46.13 -3.09
N ILE A 235 17.51 -45.81 -1.83
CA ILE A 235 18.88 -45.69 -1.31
C ILE A 235 19.53 -47.06 -1.22
N ALA A 236 18.85 -48.07 -0.66
CA ALA A 236 19.38 -49.42 -0.57
C ALA A 236 19.71 -50.00 -1.97
N ARG A 237 18.84 -49.78 -2.96
CA ARG A 237 19.07 -50.22 -4.35
C ARG A 237 20.22 -49.47 -5.02
N SER A 238 20.32 -48.16 -4.81
CA SER A 238 21.44 -47.35 -5.32
C SER A 238 22.77 -47.74 -4.68
N ALA A 239 22.78 -47.95 -3.36
CA ALA A 239 23.95 -48.43 -2.63
C ALA A 239 24.38 -49.82 -3.10
N TRP A 240 23.43 -50.74 -3.32
CA TRP A 240 23.71 -52.06 -3.86
C TRP A 240 24.26 -52.00 -5.28
N ASN A 241 23.68 -51.18 -6.17
CA ASN A 241 24.18 -50.99 -7.53
C ASN A 241 25.60 -50.40 -7.54
N GLY A 242 25.90 -49.46 -6.65
CA GLY A 242 27.24 -48.92 -6.44
C GLY A 242 28.25 -49.98 -5.97
N LEU A 243 27.82 -50.85 -5.06
CA LEU A 243 28.66 -51.95 -4.55
C LEU A 243 28.93 -53.01 -5.62
N VAL A 244 27.91 -53.35 -6.43
CA VAL A 244 28.04 -54.28 -7.57
C VAL A 244 28.94 -53.70 -8.67
N THR A 245 28.81 -52.42 -9.01
CA THR A 245 29.70 -51.77 -9.98
C THR A 245 31.15 -51.73 -9.49
N PHE A 246 31.38 -51.43 -8.21
CA PHE A 246 32.71 -51.52 -7.61
C PHE A 246 33.27 -52.96 -7.66
N GLY A 247 32.44 -53.95 -7.35
CA GLY A 247 32.79 -55.37 -7.48
C GLY A 247 33.17 -55.77 -8.90
N HIS A 248 32.43 -55.29 -9.91
CA HIS A 248 32.77 -55.51 -11.32
C HIS A 248 34.11 -54.87 -11.69
N VAL A 249 34.42 -53.66 -11.20
CA VAL A 249 35.72 -53.02 -11.44
C VAL A 249 36.86 -53.87 -10.88
N LEU A 250 36.72 -54.38 -9.65
CA LEU A 250 37.71 -55.28 -9.04
C LEU A 250 37.85 -56.58 -9.83
N ALA A 251 36.74 -57.22 -10.20
CA ALA A 251 36.76 -58.45 -11.00
C ALA A 251 37.46 -58.23 -12.35
N ASN A 252 37.22 -57.09 -13.01
CA ASN A 252 37.87 -56.76 -14.27
C ASN A 252 39.39 -56.57 -14.07
N ILE A 253 39.82 -55.90 -12.99
CA ILE A 253 41.24 -55.79 -12.62
C ILE A 253 41.85 -57.19 -12.39
N PHE A 254 41.16 -58.08 -11.67
CA PHE A 254 41.64 -59.45 -11.45
C PHE A 254 41.72 -60.26 -12.74
N ILE A 255 40.79 -60.08 -13.68
CA ILE A 255 40.85 -60.69 -15.01
C ILE A 255 42.05 -60.16 -15.79
N TRP A 256 42.30 -58.85 -15.77
CA TRP A 256 43.49 -58.25 -16.40
C TRP A 256 44.79 -58.79 -15.79
N VAL A 257 44.89 -58.89 -14.47
CA VAL A 257 46.06 -59.44 -13.77
C VAL A 257 46.22 -60.94 -14.02
N GLY A 258 45.13 -61.71 -14.01
CA GLY A 258 45.15 -63.17 -14.17
C GLY A 258 45.40 -63.63 -15.60
N ILE A 259 44.79 -62.98 -16.60
CA ILE A 259 44.96 -63.31 -18.02
C ILE A 259 46.32 -62.85 -18.53
N LEU A 260 46.82 -61.69 -18.09
CA LEU A 260 48.15 -61.22 -18.48
C LEU A 260 49.26 -61.74 -17.57
N SER A 261 48.96 -62.47 -16.50
CA SER A 261 49.94 -63.07 -15.57
C SER A 261 51.11 -63.77 -16.31
N PRO A 262 50.88 -64.59 -17.35
CA PRO A 262 51.98 -65.20 -18.10
C PRO A 262 52.84 -64.17 -18.85
N ILE A 263 52.23 -63.11 -19.38
CA ILE A 263 52.92 -62.06 -20.13
C ILE A 263 53.78 -61.20 -19.19
N TRP A 264 53.24 -60.82 -18.02
CA TRP A 264 53.99 -60.06 -17.01
C TRP A 264 55.14 -60.85 -16.39
N ILE A 265 54.99 -62.17 -16.21
CA ILE A 265 56.07 -63.05 -15.72
C ILE A 265 57.19 -63.17 -16.76
N VAL A 266 56.86 -63.30 -18.06
CA VAL A 266 57.85 -63.37 -19.14
C VAL A 266 58.54 -62.03 -19.35
N VAL A 267 57.80 -60.92 -19.39
CA VAL A 267 58.35 -59.56 -19.55
C VAL A 267 59.16 -59.15 -18.31
N GLY A 268 58.61 -59.32 -17.11
CA GLY A 268 59.28 -59.02 -15.84
C GLY A 268 60.50 -59.92 -15.60
N GLY A 269 60.39 -61.21 -15.90
CA GLY A 269 61.52 -62.15 -15.85
C GLY A 269 62.63 -61.79 -16.85
N GLY A 270 62.26 -61.38 -18.07
CA GLY A 270 63.20 -60.89 -19.08
C GLY A 270 63.93 -59.61 -18.65
N VAL A 271 63.20 -58.62 -18.11
CA VAL A 271 63.77 -57.37 -17.59
C VAL A 271 64.67 -57.63 -16.38
N PHE A 272 64.25 -58.49 -15.45
CA PHE A 272 65.05 -58.85 -14.28
C PHE A 272 66.32 -59.63 -14.66
N TYR A 273 66.22 -60.57 -15.59
CA TYR A 273 67.38 -61.28 -16.13
C TYR A 273 68.36 -60.31 -16.79
N TRP A 274 67.87 -59.38 -17.62
CA TRP A 274 68.68 -58.36 -18.26
C TRP A 274 69.34 -57.42 -17.24
N TRP A 275 68.60 -56.95 -16.23
CA TRP A 275 69.12 -56.11 -15.15
C TRP A 275 70.19 -56.83 -14.32
N ARG A 276 69.97 -58.09 -13.95
CA ARG A 276 70.93 -58.91 -13.20
C ARG A 276 72.21 -59.17 -14.02
N ARG A 277 72.08 -59.36 -15.33
CA ARG A 277 73.23 -59.52 -16.24
C ARG A 277 74.04 -58.23 -16.38
N ARG A 278 73.36 -57.08 -16.41
CA ARG A 278 74.00 -55.75 -16.44
C ARG A 278 74.76 -55.47 -15.13
N LYS A 279 74.17 -55.81 -13.97
CA LYS A 279 74.78 -55.63 -12.65
C LYS A 279 75.99 -56.55 -12.40
N LYS A 280 76.00 -57.76 -12.96
CA LYS A 280 77.19 -58.65 -12.94
C LYS A 280 78.33 -58.14 -13.83
N ARG A 281 78.03 -57.49 -14.96
CA ARG A 281 79.07 -56.85 -15.79
C ARG A 281 79.70 -55.64 -15.11
N SER A 282 78.92 -54.86 -14.36
CA SER A 282 79.45 -53.72 -13.60
C SER A 282 80.23 -54.09 -12.32
N GLN A 283 80.20 -55.36 -11.86
CA GLN A 283 80.96 -55.82 -10.70
C GLN A 283 82.28 -56.53 -11.07
N HIS A 284 82.61 -56.65 -12.37
CA HIS A 284 83.91 -57.14 -12.84
C HIS A 284 84.82 -56.03 -13.42
N GLU A 285 84.43 -54.74 -13.31
CA GLU A 285 85.22 -53.60 -13.82
C GLU A 285 85.45 -52.47 -12.78
N ALA A 286 85.40 -52.80 -11.48
CA ALA A 286 85.95 -51.94 -10.43
C ALA A 286 86.40 -52.86 -9.27
N THR A 287 87.67 -53.07 -8.91
CA THR A 287 89.00 -52.50 -9.21
C THR A 287 90.01 -53.46 -8.51
N PRO A 288 91.34 -53.38 -8.74
CA PRO A 288 92.09 -52.60 -9.73
C PRO A 288 92.76 -53.45 -10.82
#